data_AF-A0A970N9J1-F1
#
_entry.id   AF-A0A970N9J1-F1
#
_cell.length_a   1.000
_cell.length_b   1.000
_cell.length_c   1.000
_cell.angle_alpha   90.00
_cell.angle_beta   90.00
_cell.angle_gamma   90.00
#
_symmetry.space_group_name_H-M   'P 1'
#
loop_
_entity.id
_entity.type
_entity.pdbx_description
1 polymer ?
#
loop_
_entity_poly.entity_id
_entity_poly.type
_entity_poly.pdbx_seq_one_letter_code
_entity_poly.pdbx_strand_id
1 'polypeptide(L)'
;GVSDDGVPVVNGEIMRNALEYSSMFNLPVTSHLEDPFLSQDRVIHEGEISTRLGLKGIPAAAEEIMAYRDLQLAKITRGHIHLCHLSSANTVKLLELARAEGVKATGEVTVHHLTQTDRLVEELHFDPNTKINPPLRAEEDRQALIKGLKDGIIEAIITDHAPHHLDDKRVEYDRAAFGISGLEVAIPLVFDRLISTGQLDLATAVKALSYGPAEIYKLPKRQLKEGSLANITIVDPELKKTIDKEKFISKGKNTPYQGLELKGWPVYTLVEGKLCYSRVESEEES
;
A
#
# COMPACT_ATOMS: atom_id res chain seq x y z
N GLY A 1 9.24 -6.96 13.05
CA GLY A 1 8.84 -8.30 12.56
C GLY A 1 10.00 -8.88 11.77
N VAL A 2 9.72 -9.92 11.00
CA VAL A 2 10.58 -10.43 9.92
C VAL A 2 9.78 -10.32 8.61
N SER A 3 10.44 -10.12 7.47
CA SER A 3 9.75 -9.86 6.20
C SER A 3 10.21 -10.82 5.11
N ASP A 4 9.24 -11.33 4.37
CA ASP A 4 9.38 -11.91 3.03
C ASP A 4 9.09 -10.80 2.01
N ASP A 5 10.12 -10.32 1.32
CA ASP A 5 10.04 -9.24 0.34
C ASP A 5 11.16 -9.37 -0.71
N GLY A 6 10.87 -8.96 -1.94
CA GLY A 6 11.75 -9.10 -3.10
C GLY A 6 11.59 -10.43 -3.83
N VAL A 7 12.14 -11.52 -3.29
CA VAL A 7 11.96 -12.88 -3.85
C VAL A 7 11.04 -13.68 -2.94
N PRO A 8 9.80 -13.99 -3.36
CA PRO A 8 8.81 -14.61 -2.48
C PRO A 8 9.27 -15.95 -1.90
N VAL A 9 8.98 -16.20 -0.62
CA VAL A 9 9.18 -17.50 0.01
C VAL A 9 8.13 -18.48 -0.51
N VAL A 10 8.48 -19.20 -1.57
CA VAL A 10 7.60 -20.22 -2.20
C VAL A 10 7.50 -21.50 -1.39
N ASN A 11 8.55 -21.86 -0.64
CA ASN A 11 8.59 -23.10 0.12
C ASN A 11 7.78 -22.96 1.42
N GLY A 12 6.66 -23.69 1.49
CA GLY A 12 5.77 -23.68 2.66
C GLY A 12 6.45 -24.10 3.97
N GLU A 13 7.47 -24.95 3.93
CA GLU A 13 8.21 -25.34 5.15
C GLU A 13 9.11 -24.19 5.64
N ILE A 14 9.68 -23.39 4.73
CA ILE A 14 10.45 -22.19 5.12
C ILE A 14 9.52 -21.15 5.76
N MET A 15 8.37 -20.87 5.13
CA MET A 15 7.37 -19.94 5.69
C MET A 15 6.85 -20.44 7.04
N ARG A 16 6.57 -21.74 7.17
CA ARG A 16 6.18 -22.36 8.43
C ARG A 16 7.25 -22.17 9.52
N ASN A 17 8.51 -22.46 9.21
CA ASN A 17 9.61 -22.27 10.15
C ASN A 17 9.76 -20.80 10.56
N ALA A 18 9.59 -19.85 9.63
CA ALA A 18 9.59 -18.42 9.94
C ALA A 18 8.45 -18.05 10.91
N LEU A 19 7.26 -18.61 10.73
CA LEU A 19 6.11 -18.42 11.63
C LEU A 19 6.32 -19.08 13.00
N GLU A 20 6.87 -20.30 13.05
CA GLU A 20 7.19 -20.99 14.31
C GLU A 20 8.24 -20.22 15.11
N TYR A 21 9.36 -19.83 14.50
CA TYR A 21 10.43 -19.10 15.19
C TYR A 21 10.04 -17.68 15.57
N SER A 22 9.34 -16.94 14.70
CA SER A 22 8.88 -15.59 15.02
C SER A 22 7.89 -15.57 16.19
N SER A 23 7.07 -16.61 16.33
CA SER A 23 6.12 -16.75 17.43
C SER A 23 6.79 -16.79 18.81
N MET A 24 7.99 -17.37 18.90
CA MET A 24 8.79 -17.45 20.14
C MET A 24 9.16 -16.05 20.67
N PHE A 25 9.28 -15.08 19.77
CA PHE A 25 9.61 -13.69 20.09
C PHE A 25 8.40 -12.76 19.97
N ASN A 26 7.22 -13.30 19.72
CA ASN A 26 5.99 -12.54 19.50
C ASN A 26 6.15 -11.50 18.36
N LEU A 27 6.91 -11.85 17.31
CA LEU A 27 7.14 -11.00 16.14
C LEU A 27 6.17 -11.37 15.01
N PRO A 28 5.60 -10.37 14.29
CA PRO A 28 4.88 -10.66 13.06
C PRO A 28 5.85 -11.08 11.94
N VAL A 29 5.40 -12.01 11.11
CA VAL A 29 5.96 -12.31 9.78
C VAL A 29 5.16 -11.50 8.76
N THR A 30 5.83 -10.62 8.04
CA THR A 30 5.26 -9.82 6.97
C THR A 30 5.51 -10.52 5.64
N SER A 31 4.48 -10.69 4.81
CA SER A 31 4.54 -11.51 3.60
C SER A 31 4.11 -10.73 2.36
N HIS A 32 5.04 -10.56 1.42
CA HIS A 32 4.74 -10.19 0.04
C HIS A 32 4.11 -11.40 -0.67
N LEU A 33 2.80 -11.32 -0.91
CA LEU A 33 2.02 -12.43 -1.45
C LEU A 33 2.16 -12.53 -2.97
N GLU A 34 3.07 -13.38 -3.42
CA GLU A 34 3.27 -13.64 -4.84
C GLU A 34 3.69 -15.08 -5.13
N ASP A 35 2.89 -15.78 -5.94
CA ASP A 35 3.31 -17.02 -6.60
C ASP A 35 4.09 -16.66 -7.88
N PRO A 36 5.42 -16.86 -7.91
CA PRO A 36 6.24 -16.47 -9.05
C PRO A 36 5.92 -17.30 -10.31
N PHE A 37 5.37 -18.50 -10.20
CA PHE A 37 4.99 -19.30 -11.37
C PHE A 37 3.73 -18.75 -12.05
N LEU A 38 2.91 -17.99 -11.30
CA LEU A 38 1.74 -17.30 -11.83
C LEU A 38 2.02 -15.85 -12.21
N SER A 39 3.03 -15.18 -11.64
CA SER A 39 3.36 -13.78 -11.93
C SER A 39 4.54 -13.57 -12.89
N GLN A 40 5.39 -14.58 -13.10
CA GLN A 40 6.57 -14.46 -13.95
C GLN A 40 6.23 -13.96 -15.37
N ASP A 41 7.03 -13.02 -15.85
CA ASP A 41 6.93 -12.36 -17.16
C ASP A 41 5.57 -11.70 -17.46
N ARG A 42 4.76 -11.42 -16.43
CA ARG A 42 3.48 -10.71 -16.51
C ARG A 42 3.62 -9.34 -15.85
N VAL A 43 2.83 -8.36 -16.27
CA VAL A 43 3.18 -6.92 -16.11
C VAL A 43 2.03 -5.98 -15.72
N ILE A 44 0.80 -6.50 -15.69
CA ILE A 44 -0.44 -5.79 -15.34
C ILE A 44 -1.41 -6.80 -14.73
N HIS A 45 -2.56 -6.43 -14.17
CA HIS A 45 -3.61 -7.36 -13.79
C HIS A 45 -4.16 -8.17 -14.98
N GLU A 46 -4.38 -9.47 -14.81
CA GLU A 46 -5.09 -10.31 -15.79
C GLU A 46 -6.59 -9.99 -15.79
N GLY A 47 -7.05 -9.28 -16.83
CA GLY A 47 -8.44 -8.84 -16.95
C GLY A 47 -8.78 -8.27 -18.33
N GLU A 48 -9.85 -7.47 -18.40
CA GLU A 48 -10.29 -6.82 -19.64
C GLU A 48 -9.18 -5.91 -20.20
N ILE A 49 -8.56 -5.10 -19.34
CA ILE A 49 -7.56 -4.12 -19.75
C ILE A 49 -6.32 -4.80 -20.31
N SER A 50 -5.75 -5.80 -19.65
CA SER A 50 -4.59 -6.53 -20.18
C SER A 50 -4.87 -7.17 -21.54
N THR A 51 -6.09 -7.70 -21.72
CA THR A 51 -6.53 -8.31 -22.97
C THR A 51 -6.60 -7.28 -24.10
N ARG A 52 -7.22 -6.12 -23.84
CA ARG A 52 -7.32 -5.02 -24.82
C ARG A 52 -5.96 -4.46 -25.21
N LEU A 53 -5.07 -4.34 -24.23
CA LEU A 53 -3.74 -3.77 -24.38
C LEU A 53 -2.71 -4.78 -24.92
N GLY A 54 -3.06 -6.06 -25.03
CA GLY A 54 -2.14 -7.12 -25.49
C GLY A 54 -0.99 -7.40 -24.52
N LEU A 55 -1.17 -7.12 -23.23
CA LEU A 55 -0.18 -7.33 -22.18
C LEU A 55 -0.43 -8.65 -21.45
N LYS A 56 0.65 -9.30 -21.01
CA LYS A 56 0.59 -10.47 -20.15
C LYS A 56 0.12 -10.04 -18.75
N GLY A 57 -1.08 -10.47 -18.34
CA GLY A 57 -1.66 -10.11 -17.05
C GLY A 57 -1.28 -11.06 -15.92
N ILE A 58 -1.23 -10.61 -14.67
CA ILE A 58 -0.99 -11.36 -13.45
C ILE A 58 -2.36 -11.72 -12.86
N PRO A 59 -2.73 -13.01 -12.80
CA PRO A 59 -3.99 -13.43 -12.21
C PRO A 59 -4.05 -13.08 -10.73
N ALA A 60 -5.23 -12.78 -10.21
CA ALA A 60 -5.44 -12.55 -8.78
C ALA A 60 -5.05 -13.78 -7.93
N ALA A 61 -5.15 -14.98 -8.52
CA ALA A 61 -4.68 -16.24 -7.94
C ALA A 61 -3.19 -16.22 -7.50
N ALA A 62 -2.34 -15.40 -8.14
CA ALA A 62 -0.94 -15.26 -7.74
C ALA A 62 -0.78 -14.71 -6.31
N GLU A 63 -1.70 -13.85 -5.88
CA GLU A 63 -1.76 -13.34 -4.50
C GLU A 63 -2.55 -14.30 -3.59
N GLU A 64 -3.72 -14.73 -4.06
CA GLU A 64 -4.71 -15.43 -3.23
C GLU A 64 -4.24 -16.80 -2.72
N ILE A 65 -3.50 -17.55 -3.56
CA ILE A 65 -2.98 -18.88 -3.18
C ILE A 65 -1.95 -18.73 -2.05
N MET A 66 -1.09 -17.71 -2.15
CA MET A 66 -0.06 -17.42 -1.15
C MET A 66 -0.71 -16.93 0.15
N ALA A 67 -1.72 -16.05 0.06
CA ALA A 67 -2.52 -15.65 1.22
C ALA A 67 -3.14 -16.85 1.92
N TYR A 68 -3.80 -17.73 1.17
CA TYR A 68 -4.43 -18.91 1.74
C TYR A 68 -3.41 -19.82 2.45
N ARG A 69 -2.29 -20.12 1.78
CA ARG A 69 -1.20 -20.91 2.35
C ARG A 69 -0.70 -20.30 3.66
N ASP A 70 -0.35 -19.01 3.65
CA ASP A 70 0.25 -18.33 4.81
C ASP A 70 -0.73 -18.26 5.98
N LEU A 71 -2.02 -18.04 5.70
CA LEU A 71 -3.08 -18.07 6.72
C LEU A 71 -3.24 -19.48 7.34
N GLN A 72 -3.17 -20.55 6.53
CA GLN A 72 -3.21 -21.93 7.07
C GLN A 72 -1.95 -22.27 7.87
N LEU A 73 -0.77 -21.81 7.44
CA LEU A 73 0.47 -21.98 8.20
C LEU A 73 0.43 -21.19 9.52
N ALA A 74 -0.08 -19.96 9.51
CA ALA A 74 -0.26 -19.16 10.72
C ALA A 74 -1.25 -19.82 11.69
N LYS A 75 -2.30 -20.48 11.17
CA LYS A 75 -3.25 -21.26 11.98
C LYS A 75 -2.59 -22.38 12.76
N ILE A 76 -1.77 -23.21 12.11
CA ILE A 76 -1.14 -24.38 12.76
C ILE A 76 0.03 -23.98 13.68
N THR A 77 0.76 -22.93 13.33
CA THR A 77 1.92 -22.45 14.11
C THR A 77 1.54 -21.48 15.22
N ARG A 78 0.33 -20.89 15.15
CA ARG A 78 -0.14 -19.77 16.01
C ARG A 78 0.75 -18.52 15.91
N GLY A 79 1.57 -18.43 14.85
CA GLY A 79 2.33 -17.26 14.47
C GLY A 79 1.42 -16.10 14.07
N HIS A 80 1.96 -14.88 14.09
CA HIS A 80 1.27 -13.70 13.59
C HIS A 80 1.74 -13.43 12.16
N ILE A 81 0.83 -13.54 11.19
CA ILE A 81 1.08 -13.21 9.79
C ILE A 81 0.51 -11.83 9.45
N HIS A 82 1.27 -11.04 8.70
CA HIS A 82 0.82 -9.77 8.14
C HIS A 82 0.93 -9.81 6.61
N LEU A 83 -0.20 -9.62 5.93
CA LEU A 83 -0.30 -9.70 4.48
C LEU A 83 -0.05 -8.31 3.87
N CYS A 84 0.99 -8.19 3.05
CA CYS A 84 1.36 -6.92 2.41
C CYS A 84 0.41 -6.52 1.30
N HIS A 85 0.26 -5.19 1.16
CA HIS A 85 -0.35 -4.47 0.04
C HIS A 85 -1.44 -5.25 -0.73
N LEU A 86 -2.50 -5.65 -0.04
CA LEU A 86 -3.59 -6.46 -0.61
C LEU A 86 -4.16 -5.80 -1.85
N SER A 87 -4.41 -6.60 -2.89
CA SER A 87 -4.96 -6.11 -4.15
C SER A 87 -6.20 -6.87 -4.63
N SER A 88 -6.48 -8.09 -4.13
CA SER A 88 -7.64 -8.90 -4.51
C SER A 88 -8.78 -8.85 -3.49
N ALA A 89 -10.02 -8.77 -3.98
CA ALA A 89 -11.24 -8.92 -3.20
C ALA A 89 -11.30 -10.27 -2.46
N ASN A 90 -10.84 -11.34 -3.09
CA ASN A 90 -10.85 -12.66 -2.47
C ASN A 90 -9.81 -12.75 -1.35
N THR A 91 -8.66 -12.09 -1.47
CA THR A 91 -7.68 -12.04 -0.38
C THR A 91 -8.25 -11.35 0.87
N VAL A 92 -9.01 -10.27 0.70
CA VAL A 92 -9.73 -9.62 1.82
C VAL A 92 -10.68 -10.60 2.52
N LYS A 93 -11.45 -11.37 1.73
CA LYS A 93 -12.35 -12.40 2.25
C LYS A 93 -11.59 -13.52 2.97
N LEU A 94 -10.46 -13.97 2.43
CA LEU A 94 -9.62 -14.98 3.07
C LEU A 94 -9.10 -14.50 4.42
N LEU A 95 -8.65 -13.24 4.50
CA LEU A 95 -8.21 -12.62 5.75
C LEU A 95 -9.34 -12.58 6.79
N GLU A 96 -10.54 -12.15 6.38
CA GLU A 96 -11.73 -12.14 7.26
C GLU A 96 -12.07 -13.54 7.80
N LEU A 97 -12.13 -14.54 6.91
CA LEU A 97 -12.44 -15.92 7.26
C LEU A 97 -11.39 -16.51 8.23
N ALA A 98 -10.10 -16.32 7.95
CA ALA A 98 -9.05 -16.80 8.82
C ALA A 98 -9.10 -16.15 10.21
N ARG A 99 -9.38 -14.85 10.29
CA ARG A 99 -9.57 -14.15 11.58
C ARG A 99 -10.78 -14.69 12.34
N ALA A 100 -11.88 -15.00 11.66
CA ALA A 100 -13.05 -15.63 12.29
C ALA A 100 -12.74 -17.02 12.88
N GLU A 101 -11.75 -17.72 12.33
CA GLU A 101 -11.22 -18.99 12.86
C GLU A 101 -10.14 -18.81 13.96
N GLY A 102 -9.86 -17.58 14.39
CA GLY A 102 -8.90 -17.27 15.44
C GLY A 102 -7.44 -17.18 14.98
N VAL A 103 -7.18 -17.11 13.67
CA VAL A 103 -5.83 -16.89 13.14
C VAL A 103 -5.38 -15.46 13.47
N LYS A 104 -4.14 -15.32 13.96
CA LYS A 104 -3.51 -14.01 14.17
C LYS A 104 -3.03 -13.47 12.83
N ALA A 105 -3.93 -12.83 12.09
CA ALA A 105 -3.65 -12.26 10.79
C ALA A 105 -4.03 -10.78 10.73
N THR A 106 -3.22 -9.99 10.02
CA THR A 106 -3.48 -8.57 9.74
C THR A 106 -3.16 -8.29 8.26
N GLY A 107 -3.77 -7.27 7.66
CA GLY A 107 -3.53 -6.86 6.28
C GLY A 107 -3.27 -5.36 6.16
N GLU A 108 -2.55 -4.99 5.11
CA GLU A 108 -2.38 -3.60 4.70
C GLU A 108 -2.77 -3.42 3.24
N VAL A 109 -3.13 -2.20 2.85
CA VAL A 109 -3.45 -1.84 1.48
C VAL A 109 -2.77 -0.53 1.11
N THR A 110 -2.33 -0.41 -0.14
CA THR A 110 -1.65 0.81 -0.59
C THR A 110 -2.64 1.90 -0.97
N VAL A 111 -2.20 3.17 -0.90
CA VAL A 111 -2.99 4.31 -1.39
C VAL A 111 -3.34 4.18 -2.88
N HIS A 112 -2.42 3.68 -3.70
CA HIS A 112 -2.66 3.55 -5.14
C HIS A 112 -3.69 2.45 -5.45
N HIS A 113 -3.70 1.34 -4.71
CA HIS A 113 -4.73 0.31 -4.85
C HIS A 113 -6.11 0.75 -4.35
N LEU A 114 -6.20 1.75 -3.47
CA LEU A 114 -7.49 2.31 -3.04
C LEU A 114 -8.05 3.36 -4.01
N THR A 115 -7.17 4.01 -4.77
CA THR A 115 -7.52 5.20 -5.55
C THR A 115 -7.52 4.98 -7.06
N GLN A 116 -6.90 3.90 -7.53
CA GLN A 116 -6.72 3.59 -8.95
C GLN A 116 -7.12 2.14 -9.27
N THR A 117 -7.36 1.89 -10.55
CA THR A 117 -7.63 0.56 -11.11
C THR A 117 -6.71 0.29 -12.31
N ASP A 118 -6.73 -0.92 -12.83
CA ASP A 118 -6.03 -1.34 -14.05
C ASP A 118 -6.29 -0.41 -15.25
N ARG A 119 -7.46 0.24 -15.30
CA ARG A 119 -7.81 1.25 -16.31
C ARG A 119 -6.80 2.38 -16.44
N LEU A 120 -6.11 2.74 -15.36
CA LEU A 120 -5.09 3.80 -15.37
C LEU A 120 -3.98 3.51 -16.40
N VAL A 121 -3.64 2.23 -16.61
CA VAL A 121 -2.61 1.84 -17.59
C VAL A 121 -3.05 2.18 -19.02
N GLU A 122 -4.32 1.99 -19.34
CA GLU A 122 -4.88 2.36 -20.64
C GLU A 122 -5.00 3.88 -20.79
N GLU A 123 -5.50 4.56 -19.76
CA GLU A 123 -5.71 6.01 -19.73
C GLU A 123 -4.40 6.79 -19.90
N LEU A 124 -3.30 6.25 -19.35
CA LEU A 124 -1.96 6.82 -19.49
C LEU A 124 -1.14 6.18 -20.61
N HIS A 125 -1.78 5.50 -21.56
CA HIS A 125 -1.15 4.96 -22.77
C HIS A 125 0.11 4.13 -22.48
N PHE A 126 0.01 3.15 -21.59
CA PHE A 126 1.13 2.28 -21.19
C PHE A 126 2.30 3.04 -20.56
N ASP A 127 2.06 4.14 -19.83
CA ASP A 127 3.11 4.79 -19.06
C ASP A 127 3.67 3.81 -18.02
N PRO A 128 4.98 3.47 -18.06
CA PRO A 128 5.61 2.60 -17.08
C PRO A 128 5.42 3.02 -15.62
N ASN A 129 5.09 4.28 -15.35
CA ASN A 129 4.76 4.78 -14.01
C ASN A 129 3.42 4.25 -13.47
N THR A 130 2.67 3.45 -14.21
CA THR A 130 1.52 2.68 -13.70
C THR A 130 1.86 1.24 -13.34
N LYS A 131 3.08 0.77 -13.66
CA LYS A 131 3.53 -0.60 -13.40
C LYS A 131 3.98 -0.77 -11.95
N ILE A 132 3.22 -1.55 -11.18
CA ILE A 132 3.40 -1.83 -9.75
C ILE A 132 3.15 -3.32 -9.45
N ASN A 133 3.66 -3.83 -8.32
CA ASN A 133 3.44 -5.21 -7.87
C ASN A 133 2.97 -5.20 -6.40
N PRO A 134 1.78 -5.73 -6.07
CA PRO A 134 0.78 -6.28 -6.97
C PRO A 134 0.24 -5.23 -7.97
N PRO A 135 -0.30 -5.66 -9.13
CA PRO A 135 -0.82 -4.73 -10.11
C PRO A 135 -2.13 -4.09 -9.63
N LEU A 136 -2.40 -2.87 -10.09
CA LEU A 136 -3.74 -2.29 -10.02
C LEU A 136 -4.73 -3.26 -10.67
N ARG A 137 -5.80 -3.61 -9.97
CA ARG A 137 -6.83 -4.56 -10.45
C ARG A 137 -8.10 -3.84 -10.87
N ALA A 138 -9.14 -4.61 -11.15
CA ALA A 138 -10.45 -4.11 -11.54
C ALA A 138 -11.13 -3.31 -10.41
N GLU A 139 -12.21 -2.61 -10.75
CA GLU A 139 -12.95 -1.76 -9.80
C GLU A 139 -13.57 -2.57 -8.66
N GLU A 140 -13.99 -3.81 -8.92
CA GLU A 140 -14.56 -4.70 -7.91
C GLU A 140 -13.56 -5.00 -6.78
N ASP A 141 -12.29 -5.20 -7.14
CA ASP A 141 -11.20 -5.41 -6.20
C ASP A 141 -10.94 -4.14 -5.38
N ARG A 142 -10.85 -2.97 -6.04
CA ARG A 142 -10.69 -1.67 -5.37
C ARG A 142 -11.80 -1.43 -4.35
N GLN A 143 -13.06 -1.70 -4.71
CA GLN A 143 -14.19 -1.53 -3.80
C GLN A 143 -14.15 -2.52 -2.62
N ALA A 144 -13.70 -3.76 -2.85
CA ALA A 144 -13.52 -4.72 -1.78
C ALA A 144 -12.43 -4.29 -0.77
N LEU A 145 -11.34 -3.68 -1.25
CA LEU A 145 -10.30 -3.11 -0.38
C LEU A 145 -10.83 -1.95 0.47
N ILE A 146 -11.58 -1.02 -0.14
CA ILE A 146 -12.23 0.09 0.58
C ILE A 146 -13.20 -0.46 1.64
N LYS A 147 -14.02 -1.43 1.27
CA LYS A 147 -14.93 -2.09 2.22
C LYS A 147 -14.15 -2.78 3.35
N GLY A 148 -13.05 -3.46 3.03
CA GLY A 148 -12.18 -4.11 4.00
C GLY A 148 -11.62 -3.16 5.06
N LEU A 149 -11.27 -1.93 4.67
CA LEU A 149 -10.89 -0.87 5.61
C LEU A 149 -12.06 -0.43 6.50
N LYS A 150 -13.24 -0.17 5.90
CA LYS A 150 -14.44 0.30 6.62
C LYS A 150 -14.92 -0.71 7.65
N ASP A 151 -14.83 -1.99 7.31
CA ASP A 151 -15.25 -3.08 8.18
C ASP A 151 -14.16 -3.47 9.20
N GLY A 152 -12.98 -2.85 9.15
CA GLY A 152 -11.86 -3.15 10.05
C GLY A 152 -11.21 -4.51 9.81
N ILE A 153 -11.40 -5.08 8.62
CA ILE A 153 -10.73 -6.30 8.14
C ILE A 153 -9.27 -5.99 7.80
N ILE A 154 -9.02 -4.83 7.17
CA ILE A 154 -7.68 -4.33 6.84
C ILE A 154 -7.27 -3.26 7.86
N GLU A 155 -6.10 -3.42 8.47
CA GLU A 155 -5.65 -2.57 9.58
C GLU A 155 -4.93 -1.30 9.11
N ALA A 156 -4.25 -1.35 7.97
CA ALA A 156 -3.30 -0.31 7.58
C ALA A 156 -3.47 0.19 6.13
N ILE A 157 -3.29 1.50 5.96
CA ILE A 157 -3.03 2.14 4.67
C ILE A 157 -1.53 2.44 4.63
N ILE A 158 -0.85 1.98 3.58
CA ILE A 158 0.59 2.18 3.37
C ILE A 158 0.86 2.76 1.98
N THR A 159 2.11 3.14 1.73
CA THR A 159 2.48 3.78 0.44
C THR A 159 3.12 2.81 -0.54
N ASP A 160 3.86 1.83 -0.02
CA ASP A 160 4.82 1.03 -0.78
C ASP A 160 5.69 1.93 -1.69
N HIS A 161 6.33 2.92 -1.05
CA HIS A 161 7.16 3.89 -1.76
C HIS A 161 8.38 3.19 -2.38
N ALA A 162 8.29 2.91 -3.68
CA ALA A 162 9.29 2.20 -4.47
C ALA A 162 9.94 3.14 -5.51
N PRO A 163 10.93 3.97 -5.11
CA PRO A 163 11.62 4.88 -6.01
C PRO A 163 12.53 4.12 -6.98
N HIS A 164 12.40 4.41 -8.27
CA HIS A 164 13.26 3.85 -9.32
C HIS A 164 14.04 4.93 -10.04
N HIS A 165 15.18 4.55 -10.62
CA HIS A 165 15.91 5.44 -11.51
C HIS A 165 15.07 5.70 -12.76
N LEU A 166 15.32 6.84 -13.41
CA LEU A 166 14.59 7.23 -14.61
C LEU A 166 14.77 6.20 -15.74
N ASP A 167 15.97 5.63 -15.85
CA ASP A 167 16.30 4.63 -16.88
C ASP A 167 15.54 3.31 -16.68
N ASP A 168 15.22 2.92 -15.43
CA ASP A 168 14.44 1.72 -15.13
C ASP A 168 12.97 1.85 -15.55
N LYS A 169 12.50 3.10 -15.72
CA LYS A 169 11.12 3.44 -16.12
C LYS A 169 11.04 3.96 -17.56
N ARG A 170 12.15 4.41 -18.17
CA ARG A 170 12.22 4.86 -19.58
C ARG A 170 12.55 3.72 -20.54
N VAL A 171 11.79 2.65 -20.44
CA VAL A 171 11.87 1.47 -21.30
C VAL A 171 10.46 1.01 -21.66
N GLU A 172 10.36 -0.01 -22.50
CA GLU A 172 9.08 -0.64 -22.83
C GLU A 172 8.35 -1.11 -21.57
N TYR A 173 7.01 -1.04 -21.57
CA TYR A 173 6.20 -1.33 -20.38
C TYR A 173 6.50 -2.71 -19.78
N ASP A 174 6.73 -3.70 -20.62
CA ASP A 174 7.05 -5.06 -20.20
C ASP A 174 8.43 -5.17 -19.54
N ARG A 175 9.38 -4.31 -19.92
CA ARG A 175 10.74 -4.26 -19.37
C ARG A 175 10.93 -3.31 -18.20
N ALA A 176 10.01 -2.38 -18.00
CA ALA A 176 10.11 -1.40 -16.92
C ALA A 176 10.05 -2.06 -15.53
N ALA A 177 10.75 -1.47 -14.56
CA ALA A 177 10.67 -1.94 -13.19
C ALA A 177 9.27 -1.72 -12.59
N PHE A 178 8.82 -2.66 -11.76
CA PHE A 178 7.65 -2.49 -10.91
C PHE A 178 7.94 -1.51 -9.79
N GLY A 179 6.99 -0.62 -9.49
CA GLY A 179 7.08 0.27 -8.34
C GLY A 179 6.89 1.74 -8.72
N ILE A 180 6.32 2.49 -7.78
CA ILE A 180 6.05 3.92 -7.90
C ILE A 180 6.43 4.70 -6.64
N SER A 181 6.76 5.96 -6.86
CA SER A 181 6.94 6.94 -5.80
C SER A 181 5.59 7.52 -5.37
N GLY A 182 5.11 7.12 -4.18
CA GLY A 182 3.82 7.56 -3.63
C GLY A 182 3.86 8.39 -2.33
N LEU A 183 4.99 8.49 -1.62
CA LEU A 183 5.03 9.05 -0.26
C LEU A 183 4.48 10.48 -0.16
N GLU A 184 4.92 11.37 -1.05
CA GLU A 184 4.59 12.80 -1.00
C GLU A 184 3.15 13.12 -1.44
N VAL A 185 2.47 12.15 -2.07
CA VAL A 185 1.10 12.28 -2.55
C VAL A 185 0.11 11.39 -1.79
N ALA A 186 0.60 10.60 -0.83
CA ALA A 186 -0.22 9.63 -0.10
C ALA A 186 -1.41 10.29 0.63
N ILE A 187 -1.13 11.30 1.47
CA ILE A 187 -2.15 12.03 2.23
C ILE A 187 -3.15 12.75 1.32
N PRO A 188 -2.74 13.57 0.33
CA PRO A 188 -3.71 14.24 -0.54
C PRO A 188 -4.52 13.26 -1.40
N LEU A 189 -3.96 12.12 -1.82
CA LEU A 189 -4.75 11.08 -2.51
C LEU A 189 -5.84 10.49 -1.61
N VAL A 190 -5.51 10.14 -0.36
CA VAL A 190 -6.51 9.66 0.61
C VAL A 190 -7.57 10.73 0.88
N PHE A 191 -7.18 11.97 1.09
CA PHE A 191 -8.11 13.07 1.36
C PHE A 191 -9.02 13.38 0.17
N ASP A 192 -8.46 13.59 -1.00
CA ASP A 192 -9.18 14.00 -2.21
C ASP A 192 -10.07 12.87 -2.73
N ARG A 193 -9.52 11.65 -2.85
CA ARG A 193 -10.18 10.54 -3.55
C ARG A 193 -11.02 9.63 -2.67
N LEU A 194 -10.76 9.58 -1.36
CA LEU A 194 -11.50 8.70 -0.45
C LEU A 194 -12.37 9.49 0.52
N ILE A 195 -11.79 10.45 1.24
CA ILE A 195 -12.50 11.20 2.29
C ILE A 195 -13.50 12.16 1.67
N SER A 196 -13.05 12.97 0.70
CA SER A 196 -13.87 14.04 0.14
C SER A 196 -14.98 13.55 -0.78
N THR A 197 -14.83 12.34 -1.33
CA THR A 197 -15.89 11.67 -2.09
C THR A 197 -16.83 10.84 -1.20
N GLY A 198 -16.61 10.80 0.12
CA GLY A 198 -17.41 10.01 1.07
C GLY A 198 -17.21 8.49 0.99
N GLN A 199 -16.16 8.00 0.34
CA GLN A 199 -15.87 6.57 0.26
C GLN A 199 -15.35 6.04 1.61
N LEU A 200 -14.52 6.84 2.30
CA LEU A 200 -13.92 6.51 3.60
C LEU A 200 -14.08 7.69 4.57
N ASP A 201 -14.43 7.45 5.83
CA ASP A 201 -14.49 8.52 6.82
C ASP A 201 -13.09 8.89 7.36
N LEU A 202 -12.95 10.11 7.88
CA LEU A 202 -11.68 10.62 8.39
C LEU A 202 -11.13 9.78 9.55
N ALA A 203 -11.97 9.28 10.46
CA ALA A 203 -11.52 8.54 11.62
C ALA A 203 -10.93 7.19 11.21
N THR A 204 -11.57 6.48 10.29
CA THR A 204 -11.05 5.24 9.69
C THR A 204 -9.74 5.49 8.95
N ALA A 205 -9.67 6.55 8.14
CA ALA A 205 -8.43 6.90 7.42
C ALA A 205 -7.27 7.21 8.38
N VAL A 206 -7.49 8.05 9.40
CA VAL A 206 -6.48 8.38 10.41
C VAL A 206 -6.06 7.12 11.17
N LYS A 207 -7.00 6.27 11.57
CA LYS A 207 -6.69 4.99 12.22
C LYS A 207 -5.76 4.14 11.35
N ALA A 208 -6.10 3.95 10.08
CA ALA A 208 -5.36 3.09 9.18
C ALA A 208 -3.99 3.67 8.76
N LEU A 209 -3.81 5.00 8.78
CA LEU A 209 -2.54 5.66 8.50
C LEU A 209 -1.62 5.84 9.73
N SER A 210 -2.10 5.56 10.94
CA SER A 210 -1.34 5.81 12.17
C SER A 210 -1.41 4.65 13.18
N TYR A 211 -2.54 4.49 13.86
CA TYR A 211 -2.71 3.51 14.94
C TYR A 211 -2.68 2.06 14.45
N GLY A 212 -3.30 1.77 13.30
CA GLY A 212 -3.36 0.43 12.72
C GLY A 212 -1.97 -0.17 12.45
N PRO A 213 -1.10 0.51 11.68
CA PRO A 213 0.29 0.10 11.47
C PRO A 213 1.05 -0.08 12.79
N ALA A 214 0.87 0.82 13.75
CA ALA A 214 1.51 0.72 15.06
C ALA A 214 1.07 -0.53 15.84
N GLU A 215 -0.22 -0.90 15.78
CA GLU A 215 -0.76 -2.09 16.44
C GLU A 215 -0.23 -3.39 15.83
N ILE A 216 -0.12 -3.48 14.50
CA ILE A 216 0.47 -4.65 13.80
C ILE A 216 1.85 -4.98 14.36
N TYR A 217 2.71 -3.96 14.46
CA TYR A 217 4.10 -4.11 14.90
C TYR A 217 4.32 -3.91 16.40
N LYS A 218 3.25 -3.81 17.20
CA LYS A 218 3.28 -3.64 18.66
C LYS A 218 4.10 -2.43 19.10
N LEU A 219 4.07 -1.37 18.29
CA LEU A 219 4.68 -0.09 18.62
C LEU A 219 3.84 0.65 19.66
N PRO A 220 4.45 1.56 20.45
CA PRO A 220 3.69 2.41 21.36
C PRO A 220 2.57 3.15 20.63
N LYS A 221 1.39 3.20 21.24
CA LYS A 221 0.22 3.88 20.65
C LYS A 221 0.58 5.34 20.38
N ARG A 222 0.42 5.75 19.11
CA ARG A 222 0.70 7.12 18.66
C ARG A 222 -0.52 8.01 18.92
N GLN A 223 -0.66 8.53 20.15
CA GLN A 223 -1.82 9.32 20.55
C GLN A 223 -1.56 10.82 20.55
N LEU A 224 -2.54 11.59 20.08
CA LEU A 224 -2.61 13.04 20.31
C LEU A 224 -3.25 13.28 21.69
N LYS A 225 -2.41 13.25 22.73
CA LYS A 225 -2.80 13.50 24.12
C LYS A 225 -1.66 14.24 24.82
N GLU A 226 -1.99 15.08 25.80
CA GLU A 226 -1.00 15.67 26.70
C GLU A 226 -0.09 14.60 27.33
N GLY A 227 1.21 14.86 27.33
CA GLY A 227 2.25 13.93 27.80
C GLY A 227 2.77 12.94 26.75
N SER A 228 2.16 12.84 25.57
CA SER A 228 2.68 12.04 24.45
C SER A 228 3.81 12.76 23.70
N LEU A 229 4.64 12.00 22.99
CA LEU A 229 5.60 12.55 22.02
C LEU A 229 4.84 13.35 20.95
N ALA A 230 5.32 14.56 20.64
CA ALA A 230 4.75 15.45 19.64
C ALA A 230 5.12 15.02 18.21
N ASN A 231 4.63 13.85 17.79
CA ASN A 231 4.65 13.35 16.42
C ASN A 231 3.34 13.73 15.73
N ILE A 232 3.36 14.86 15.01
CA ILE A 232 2.13 15.54 14.55
C ILE A 232 2.31 15.94 13.10
N THR A 233 1.31 15.66 12.27
CA THR A 233 1.18 16.25 10.93
C THR A 233 -0.05 17.15 10.91
N ILE A 234 0.13 18.36 10.40
CA ILE A 234 -0.97 19.30 10.15
C ILE A 234 -1.30 19.20 8.66
N VAL A 235 -2.56 18.91 8.34
CA VAL A 235 -3.08 18.81 6.99
C VAL A 235 -4.06 19.95 6.77
N ASP A 236 -3.89 20.71 5.70
CA ASP A 236 -4.89 21.66 5.22
C ASP A 236 -5.85 20.92 4.28
N PRO A 237 -7.12 20.71 4.68
CA PRO A 237 -8.09 19.95 3.90
C PRO A 237 -8.51 20.64 2.59
N GLU A 238 -8.39 21.97 2.52
CA GLU A 238 -8.87 22.77 1.40
C GLU A 238 -7.76 23.24 0.47
N LEU A 239 -6.50 23.20 0.90
CA LEU A 239 -5.35 23.48 0.04
C LEU A 239 -5.39 22.57 -1.18
N LYS A 240 -5.47 23.15 -2.38
CA LYS A 240 -5.39 22.47 -3.68
C LYS A 240 -4.01 22.68 -4.29
N LYS A 241 -3.48 21.63 -4.91
CA LYS A 241 -2.20 21.71 -5.63
C LYS A 241 -2.14 20.69 -6.75
N THR A 242 -1.65 21.15 -7.91
CA THR A 242 -1.23 20.28 -9.01
C THR A 242 0.08 19.58 -8.67
N ILE A 243 0.11 18.26 -8.81
CA ILE A 243 1.31 17.47 -8.60
C ILE A 243 2.34 17.82 -9.68
N ASP A 244 3.52 18.19 -9.22
CA ASP A 244 4.73 18.34 -10.02
C ASP A 244 5.81 17.44 -9.41
N LYS A 245 6.06 16.30 -10.05
CA LYS A 245 7.00 15.29 -9.57
C LYS A 245 8.43 15.82 -9.52
N GLU A 246 8.79 16.79 -10.37
CA GLU A 246 10.13 17.39 -10.36
C GLU A 246 10.40 18.13 -9.03
N LYS A 247 9.34 18.61 -8.37
CA LYS A 247 9.40 19.25 -7.03
C LYS A 247 9.38 18.28 -5.86
N PHE A 248 9.33 16.96 -6.10
CA PHE A 248 9.39 15.98 -5.02
C PHE A 248 10.73 16.07 -4.26
N ILE A 249 10.70 15.92 -2.95
CA ILE A 249 11.91 15.77 -2.13
C ILE A 249 12.55 14.40 -2.40
N SER A 250 11.76 13.37 -2.66
CA SER A 250 12.25 12.05 -3.05
C SER A 250 13.07 12.12 -4.34
N LYS A 251 14.12 11.30 -4.40
CA LYS A 251 14.87 11.05 -5.64
C LYS A 251 14.02 10.30 -6.67
N GLY A 252 13.06 9.49 -6.22
CA GLY A 252 12.14 8.78 -7.09
C GLY A 252 11.09 9.72 -7.68
N LYS A 253 11.13 9.87 -9.00
CA LYS A 253 10.18 10.68 -9.78
C LYS A 253 9.17 9.82 -10.56
N ASN A 254 9.21 8.50 -10.35
CA ASN A 254 8.39 7.51 -11.02
C ASN A 254 6.98 7.47 -10.42
N THR A 255 6.09 8.35 -10.87
CA THR A 255 4.73 8.45 -10.33
C THR A 255 3.73 8.71 -11.45
N PRO A 256 2.55 8.07 -11.45
CA PRO A 256 1.54 8.26 -12.50
C PRO A 256 0.71 9.53 -12.28
N TYR A 257 0.92 10.24 -11.17
CA TYR A 257 0.05 11.34 -10.74
C TYR A 257 0.49 12.73 -11.24
N GLN A 258 1.46 12.80 -12.16
CA GLN A 258 1.93 14.08 -12.71
C GLN A 258 0.79 14.90 -13.29
N GLY A 259 0.70 16.19 -12.93
CA GLY A 259 -0.32 17.09 -13.45
C GLY A 259 -1.70 16.93 -12.83
N LEU A 260 -1.90 15.96 -11.92
CA LEU A 260 -3.15 15.78 -11.21
C LEU A 260 -3.29 16.85 -10.11
N GLU A 261 -4.42 17.57 -10.07
CA GLU A 261 -4.78 18.43 -8.94
C GLU A 261 -5.41 17.58 -7.83
N LEU A 262 -4.90 17.73 -6.61
CA LEU A 262 -5.44 17.10 -5.39
C LEU A 262 -5.62 18.15 -4.29
N LYS A 263 -6.51 17.87 -3.34
CA LYS A 263 -6.65 18.62 -2.08
C LYS A 263 -6.25 17.82 -0.85
N GLY A 264 -6.13 18.48 0.31
CA GLY A 264 -5.80 17.81 1.56
C GLY A 264 -4.30 17.61 1.75
N TRP A 265 -3.52 18.69 1.66
CA TRP A 265 -2.07 18.61 1.68
C TRP A 265 -1.48 18.79 3.09
N PRO A 266 -0.46 17.99 3.46
CA PRO A 266 0.35 18.26 4.64
C PRO A 266 1.05 19.62 4.52
N VAL A 267 0.88 20.45 5.55
CA VAL A 267 1.51 21.78 5.66
C VAL A 267 2.63 21.81 6.70
N TYR A 268 2.54 20.99 7.74
CA TYR A 268 3.61 20.83 8.73
C TYR A 268 3.75 19.37 9.17
N THR A 269 4.96 18.94 9.49
CA THR A 269 5.21 17.67 10.18
C THR A 269 6.27 17.86 11.26
N LEU A 270 5.92 17.41 12.47
CA LEU A 270 6.77 17.44 13.65
C LEU A 270 7.09 16.00 14.07
N VAL A 271 8.35 15.77 14.43
CA VAL A 271 8.82 14.52 15.03
C VAL A 271 9.43 14.85 16.38
N GLU A 272 8.84 14.30 17.44
CA GLU A 272 9.22 14.56 18.83
C GLU A 272 9.30 16.07 19.16
N GLY A 273 8.38 16.85 18.59
CA GLY A 273 8.30 18.30 18.76
C GLY A 273 9.23 19.11 17.85
N LYS A 274 10.14 18.47 17.12
CA LYS A 274 11.00 19.14 16.13
C LYS A 274 10.27 19.27 14.81
N LEU A 275 10.22 20.48 14.24
CA LEU A 275 9.70 20.70 12.89
C LEU A 275 10.62 20.04 11.86
N CYS A 276 10.11 19.04 11.14
CA CYS A 276 10.85 18.27 10.12
C CYS A 276 10.43 18.63 8.69
N TYR A 277 9.22 19.16 8.51
CA TYR A 277 8.71 19.60 7.23
C TYR A 277 7.79 20.80 7.44
N SER A 278 7.96 21.82 6.61
CA SER A 278 7.00 22.91 6.44
C SER A 278 6.77 23.16 4.96
N ARG A 279 5.51 23.39 4.60
CA ARG A 279 5.10 23.84 3.26
C ARG A 279 5.01 25.36 3.17
N VAL A 280 5.04 26.08 4.29
CA VAL A 280 5.01 27.54 4.27
C VAL A 280 6.32 27.99 3.64
N GLU A 281 6.21 28.60 2.47
CA GLU A 281 7.31 29.37 1.90
C GLU A 281 7.72 30.38 2.96
N SER A 282 8.99 30.36 3.37
CA SER A 282 9.54 31.47 4.14
C SER A 282 9.34 32.72 3.29
N GLU A 283 8.48 33.65 3.73
CA GLU A 283 8.51 35.03 3.27
C GLU A 283 9.79 35.70 3.79
N GLU A 284 10.95 35.26 3.33
CA GLU A 284 12.29 35.86 3.53
C GLU A 284 13.10 35.43 2.28
N GLU A 285 13.58 36.29 1.38
CA GLU A 285 13.94 37.71 1.46
C GLU A 285 13.53 38.46 0.17
N SER A 286 13.15 39.72 0.36
CA SER A 286 12.95 40.77 -0.65
C SER A 286 14.15 41.03 -1.56
#